data_AF-A0A9W6FWK3-F1
#
_entry.id   AF-A0A9W6FWK3-F1
#
_cell.length_a   1.000
_cell.length_b   1.000
_cell.length_c   1.000
_cell.angle_alpha   90.00
_cell.angle_beta   90.00
_cell.angle_gamma   90.00
#
_symmetry.space_group_name_H-M   'P 1'
#
loop_
_entity.id
_entity.type
_entity.pdbx_description
1 polymer ?
#
loop_
_entity_poly.entity_id
_entity_poly.type
_entity_poly.pdbx_seq_one_letter_code
_entity_poly.pdbx_strand_id
1 'polypeptide(L)'
;MSAIKKHGVNDFWEISKRGSLPRITRAYVPKVLAAIRIMRNLDAHGFESPQQFPIYDYESVSIKSPLQLEQVAKWINVPTSDLRDLNPSLRHDRLPPNGGVKLNLPSGARDKFDVAYARYTSGRN
;
A
#
# COMPACT_ATOMS: atom_id res chain seq x y z
N MET A 1 -14.83 8.07 -33.06
CA MET A 1 -14.00 8.23 -34.28
C MET A 1 -12.70 8.93 -33.91
N SER A 2 -11.57 8.23 -34.02
CA SER A 2 -10.24 8.71 -33.57
C SER A 2 -9.86 10.03 -34.24
N ALA A 3 -9.38 11.02 -33.47
CA ALA A 3 -8.95 12.34 -33.94
C ALA A 3 -7.88 12.26 -35.05
N ILE A 4 -7.12 11.16 -35.09
CA ILE A 4 -6.14 10.83 -36.13
C ILE A 4 -6.80 10.73 -37.51
N LYS A 5 -7.97 10.09 -37.60
CA LYS A 5 -8.67 9.82 -38.87
C LYS A 5 -9.33 11.07 -39.46
N LYS A 6 -9.53 12.12 -38.67
CA LYS A 6 -10.21 13.37 -39.08
C LYS A 6 -9.24 14.44 -39.60
N HIS A 7 -7.95 14.36 -39.26
CA HIS A 7 -6.97 15.39 -39.62
C HIS A 7 -5.78 14.87 -40.45
N GLY A 8 -5.62 13.56 -40.64
CA GLY A 8 -4.55 13.00 -41.48
C GLY A 8 -3.14 13.19 -40.94
N VAL A 9 -3.00 13.56 -39.66
CA VAL A 9 -1.72 13.81 -38.98
C VAL A 9 -1.56 12.78 -37.87
N ASN A 10 -0.39 12.16 -37.77
CA ASN A 10 -0.04 11.16 -36.75
C ASN A 10 0.81 11.73 -35.60
N ASP A 11 1.09 13.03 -35.60
CA ASP A 11 1.85 13.69 -34.52
C ASP A 11 0.91 14.30 -33.47
N PHE A 12 1.05 13.84 -32.22
CA PHE A 12 0.32 14.37 -31.06
C PHE A 12 0.47 15.88 -30.91
N TRP A 13 1.67 16.43 -31.14
CA TRP A 13 1.93 17.86 -30.91
C TRP A 13 1.21 18.73 -31.94
N GLU A 14 1.18 18.29 -33.21
CA GLU A 14 0.42 18.97 -34.24
C GLU A 14 -1.10 18.92 -34.00
N ILE A 15 -1.64 17.75 -33.65
CA ILE A 15 -3.07 17.60 -33.35
C ILE A 15 -3.44 18.42 -32.10
N SER A 16 -2.54 18.47 -31.11
CA SER A 16 -2.70 19.27 -29.89
C SER A 16 -2.76 20.78 -30.18
N LYS A 17 -1.84 21.30 -31.01
CA LYS A 17 -1.82 22.70 -31.45
C LYS A 17 -3.07 23.09 -32.24
N ARG A 18 -3.60 22.18 -33.06
CA ARG A 18 -4.84 22.39 -33.85
C ARG A 18 -6.12 22.39 -33.00
N GLY A 19 -6.03 22.15 -31.69
CA GLY A 19 -7.18 22.18 -30.78
C GLY A 19 -8.11 20.97 -30.88
N SER A 20 -7.79 19.99 -31.72
CA SER A 20 -8.63 18.80 -32.00
C SER A 20 -8.61 17.73 -30.90
N LEU A 21 -7.86 17.96 -29.82
CA LEU A 21 -7.81 17.09 -28.65
C LEU A 21 -8.56 17.71 -27.46
N PRO A 22 -9.26 16.90 -26.66
CA PRO A 22 -9.83 17.34 -25.40
C PRO A 22 -8.79 18.05 -24.53
N ARG A 23 -9.21 19.11 -23.83
CA ARG A 23 -8.32 19.94 -23.01
C ARG A 23 -7.56 19.11 -21.96
N ILE A 24 -8.23 18.11 -21.38
CA ILE A 24 -7.66 17.17 -20.41
C ILE A 24 -6.50 16.39 -21.04
N THR A 25 -6.72 15.78 -22.21
CA THR A 25 -5.71 14.96 -22.89
C THR A 25 -4.48 15.78 -23.28
N ARG A 26 -4.66 17.02 -23.75
CA ARG A 26 -3.55 17.93 -24.08
C ARG A 26 -2.71 18.30 -22.87
N ALA A 27 -3.32 18.38 -21.68
CA ALA A 27 -2.61 18.71 -20.45
C ALA A 27 -1.95 17.49 -19.79
N TYR A 28 -2.53 16.29 -19.94
CA TYR A 28 -2.08 15.09 -19.23
C TYR A 28 -0.87 14.42 -19.90
N VAL A 29 -0.89 14.29 -21.22
CA VAL A 29 0.18 13.59 -21.97
C VAL A 29 1.57 14.23 -21.77
N PRO A 30 1.75 15.56 -21.87
CA PRO A 30 3.05 16.19 -21.61
C PRO A 30 3.56 15.96 -20.19
N LYS A 31 2.66 15.93 -19.20
CA LYS A 31 3.02 15.69 -17.79
C LYS A 31 3.53 14.27 -17.58
N VAL A 32 2.86 13.28 -18.17
CA VAL A 32 3.31 11.88 -18.12
C VAL A 32 4.66 11.72 -18.80
N LEU A 33 4.86 12.33 -19.97
CA LEU A 33 6.13 12.26 -20.69
C LEU A 33 7.28 12.91 -19.90
N ALA A 34 7.01 14.06 -19.27
CA ALA A 34 7.97 14.72 -18.39
C ALA A 34 8.33 13.82 -17.20
N ALA A 35 7.34 13.23 -16.53
CA ALA A 35 7.57 12.29 -15.43
C ALA A 35 8.43 11.09 -15.86
N ILE A 36 8.15 10.47 -17.02
CA ILE A 36 8.97 9.37 -17.56
C ILE A 36 10.41 9.81 -17.79
N ARG A 37 10.62 11.02 -18.34
CA ARG A 37 11.95 11.54 -18.60
C ARG A 37 12.73 11.82 -17.31
N ILE A 38 12.06 12.36 -16.29
CA ILE A 38 12.63 12.58 -14.96
C ILE A 38 12.99 11.24 -14.31
N MET A 39 12.07 10.26 -14.32
CA MET A 39 12.31 8.93 -13.74
C MET A 39 13.47 8.17 -14.37
N ARG A 40 13.78 8.40 -15.66
CA ARG A 40 14.92 7.77 -16.33
C ARG A 40 16.28 8.34 -15.92
N ASN A 41 16.32 9.53 -15.32
CA ASN A 41 17.55 10.18 -14.90
C ASN A 41 17.30 11.07 -13.68
N LEU A 42 16.97 10.43 -12.55
CA LEU A 42 16.63 11.11 -11.30
C LEU A 42 17.79 11.97 -10.79
N ASP A 43 19.02 11.43 -10.83
CA ASP A 43 20.22 12.11 -10.34
C ASP A 43 20.50 13.42 -11.09
N ALA A 44 20.38 13.44 -12.43
CA ALA A 44 20.57 14.66 -13.21
C ALA A 44 19.49 15.74 -12.95
N HIS A 45 18.38 15.34 -12.34
CA HIS A 45 17.30 16.24 -11.94
C HIS A 45 17.29 16.52 -10.43
N GLY A 46 18.32 16.09 -9.69
CA GLY A 46 18.46 16.31 -8.25
C GLY A 46 17.47 15.51 -7.39
N PHE A 47 16.88 14.44 -7.94
CA PHE A 47 16.03 13.52 -7.20
C PHE A 47 16.82 12.31 -6.74
N GLU A 48 16.56 11.87 -5.51
CA GLU A 48 17.09 10.61 -5.00
C GLU A 48 16.34 9.42 -5.61
N SER A 49 17.04 8.30 -5.81
CA SER A 49 16.40 7.05 -6.21
C SER A 49 15.40 6.60 -5.14
N PRO A 50 14.19 6.17 -5.52
CA PRO A 50 13.19 5.76 -4.54
C PRO A 50 13.71 4.60 -3.70
N GLN A 51 13.61 4.73 -2.38
CA GLN A 51 13.98 3.67 -1.47
C GLN A 51 13.05 2.47 -1.69
N GLN A 52 13.63 1.28 -1.91
CA GLN A 52 12.85 0.06 -1.92
C GLN A 52 12.38 -0.22 -0.50
N PHE A 53 11.06 -0.26 -0.31
CA PHE A 53 10.50 -0.72 0.95
C PHE A 53 10.74 -2.23 1.09
N PRO A 54 11.13 -2.71 2.28
CA PRO A 54 11.25 -4.14 2.52
C PRO A 54 9.92 -4.83 2.24
N ILE A 55 9.95 -5.94 1.51
CA ILE A 55 8.81 -6.83 1.39
C ILE A 55 8.74 -7.61 2.71
N TYR A 56 7.71 -7.35 3.49
CA TYR A 56 7.46 -8.11 4.71
C TYR A 56 6.75 -9.42 4.36
N ASP A 57 7.32 -10.54 4.75
CA ASP A 57 6.61 -11.81 4.78
C ASP A 57 5.72 -11.85 6.04
N TYR A 58 4.40 -11.87 5.83
CA TYR A 58 3.44 -11.88 6.92
C TYR A 58 2.27 -12.83 6.63
N GLU A 59 1.64 -13.27 7.72
CA GLU A 59 0.43 -14.07 7.70
C GLU A 59 -0.72 -13.27 8.30
N SER A 60 -1.89 -13.24 7.63
CA SER A 60 -3.07 -12.51 8.14
C SER A 60 -4.03 -13.44 8.89
N VAL A 61 -4.44 -13.03 10.09
CA VAL A 61 -5.46 -13.71 10.90
C VAL A 61 -6.64 -12.78 11.16
N SER A 62 -7.86 -13.31 11.11
CA SER A 62 -9.08 -12.54 11.38
C SER A 62 -9.45 -12.65 12.86
N ILE A 63 -9.59 -11.50 13.53
CA ILE A 63 -9.84 -11.45 14.96
C ILE A 63 -11.21 -10.81 15.22
N LYS A 64 -11.95 -11.39 16.16
CA LYS A 64 -13.30 -10.92 16.55
C LYS A 64 -13.34 -10.22 17.91
N SER A 65 -12.29 -10.38 18.72
CA SER A 65 -12.22 -9.83 20.08
C SER A 65 -11.27 -8.64 20.18
N PRO A 66 -11.53 -7.67 21.06
CA PRO A 66 -10.58 -6.60 21.33
C PRO A 66 -9.30 -7.16 21.97
N LEU A 67 -8.16 -6.77 21.40
CA LEU A 67 -6.82 -7.16 21.83
C LEU A 67 -5.87 -5.96 21.76
N GLN A 68 -4.90 -5.90 22.67
CA GLN A 68 -3.80 -4.96 22.57
C GLN A 68 -2.64 -5.59 21.79
N LEU A 69 -1.98 -4.81 20.93
CA LEU A 69 -0.81 -5.26 20.17
C LEU A 69 0.33 -5.72 21.09
N GLU A 70 0.49 -5.09 22.26
CA GLU A 70 1.45 -5.53 23.28
C GLU A 70 1.20 -6.95 23.81
N GLN A 71 -0.08 -7.35 23.95
CA GLN A 71 -0.42 -8.70 24.41
C GLN A 71 -0.07 -9.73 23.34
N VAL A 72 -0.37 -9.42 22.07
CA VAL A 72 0.02 -10.24 20.93
C VAL A 72 1.54 -10.36 20.86
N ALA A 73 2.26 -9.23 20.96
CA ALA A 73 3.72 -9.16 20.96
C ALA A 73 4.33 -10.11 22.00
N LYS A 74 3.76 -10.15 23.22
CA LYS A 74 4.18 -11.06 24.29
C LYS A 74 3.90 -12.53 23.97
N TRP A 75 2.78 -12.85 23.32
CA TRP A 75 2.45 -14.25 22.97
C TRP A 75 3.37 -14.83 21.91
N ILE A 76 3.74 -14.02 20.92
CA ILE A 76 4.61 -14.47 19.82
C ILE A 76 6.10 -14.14 20.04
N ASN A 77 6.43 -13.47 21.15
CA ASN A 77 7.77 -13.06 21.54
C ASN A 77 8.49 -12.20 20.49
N VAL A 78 7.81 -11.16 20.03
CA VAL A 78 8.36 -10.16 19.10
C VAL A 78 8.17 -8.76 19.69
N PRO A 79 9.00 -7.78 19.34
CA PRO A 79 8.79 -6.41 19.81
C PRO A 79 7.50 -5.82 19.20
N THR A 80 6.85 -4.96 19.98
CA THR A 80 5.59 -4.31 19.55
C THR A 80 5.81 -3.37 18.35
N SER A 81 7.03 -2.84 18.16
CA SER A 81 7.43 -2.06 16.98
C SER A 81 7.21 -2.84 15.68
N ASP A 82 7.73 -4.07 15.62
CA ASP A 82 7.70 -4.86 14.39
C ASP A 82 6.26 -5.25 14.03
N LEU A 83 5.45 -5.56 15.04
CA LEU A 83 4.02 -5.77 14.83
C LEU A 83 3.29 -4.50 14.38
N ARG A 84 3.71 -3.32 14.83
CA ARG A 84 3.13 -2.04 14.38
C ARG A 84 3.50 -1.77 12.92
N ASP A 85 4.74 -2.06 12.54
CA ASP A 85 5.23 -1.89 11.16
C ASP A 85 4.51 -2.83 10.18
N LEU A 86 4.18 -4.06 10.63
CA LEU A 86 3.37 -5.01 9.87
C LEU A 86 1.88 -4.62 9.77
N ASN A 87 1.39 -3.74 10.64
CA ASN A 87 -0.01 -3.37 10.75
C ASN A 87 -0.24 -1.84 10.69
N PRO A 88 0.18 -1.15 9.60
CA PRO A 88 0.01 0.30 9.47
C PRO A 88 -1.47 0.73 9.35
N SER A 89 -2.38 -0.23 9.10
CA SER A 89 -3.83 0.00 9.10
C SER A 89 -4.41 0.28 10.50
N LEU A 90 -3.69 -0.09 11.56
CA LEU A 90 -4.09 0.15 12.94
C LEU A 90 -3.65 1.56 13.38
N ARG A 91 -4.63 2.44 13.65
CA ARG A 91 -4.36 3.81 14.14
C ARG A 91 -3.79 3.83 15.56
N HIS A 92 -4.08 2.80 16.36
CA HIS A 92 -3.67 2.66 17.75
C HIS A 92 -3.14 1.25 17.97
N ASP A 93 -2.39 1.04 19.06
CA ASP A 93 -1.86 -0.27 19.45
C ASP A 93 -2.93 -1.26 19.97
N ARG A 94 -4.14 -1.20 19.42
CA ARG A 94 -5.29 -2.02 19.81
C ARG A 94 -6.15 -2.37 18.61
N LEU A 95 -6.63 -3.60 18.59
CA LEU A 95 -7.67 -4.04 17.68
C LEU A 95 -9.04 -3.54 18.16
N PRO A 96 -9.87 -2.97 17.28
CA PRO A 96 -11.17 -2.45 17.65
C PRO A 96 -12.14 -3.58 18.06
N PRO A 97 -13.08 -3.29 18.97
CA PRO A 97 -13.99 -4.28 19.55
C PRO A 97 -15.07 -4.79 18.58
N ASN A 98 -15.34 -4.06 17.48
CA ASN A 98 -16.41 -4.41 16.53
C ASN A 98 -16.04 -5.56 15.57
N GLY A 99 -14.88 -6.19 15.76
CA GLY A 99 -14.41 -7.31 14.95
C GLY A 99 -14.17 -6.93 13.48
N GLY A 100 -13.67 -7.90 12.70
CA GLY A 100 -13.53 -7.75 11.24
C GLY A 100 -12.22 -7.08 10.78
N VAL A 101 -11.28 -6.84 11.69
CA VAL A 101 -9.94 -6.38 11.33
C VAL A 101 -9.00 -7.57 11.20
N LYS A 102 -8.20 -7.57 10.14
CA LYS A 102 -7.12 -8.53 9.93
C LYS A 102 -5.89 -8.07 10.70
N LEU A 103 -5.29 -8.97 11.46
CA LEU A 103 -3.99 -8.78 12.09
C LEU A 103 -2.94 -9.52 11.26
N ASN A 104 -1.92 -8.79 10.84
CA ASN A 104 -0.74 -9.35 10.19
C ASN A 104 0.27 -9.76 11.27
N LEU A 105 0.71 -11.00 11.22
CA LEU A 105 1.72 -11.57 12.09
C LEU A 105 2.98 -11.89 11.26
N PRO A 106 4.17 -11.85 11.86
CA PRO A 106 5.37 -12.35 11.19
C PRO A 106 5.21 -13.83 10.83
N SER A 107 5.87 -14.26 9.76
CA SER A 107 5.81 -15.64 9.27
C SER A 107 6.17 -16.66 10.36
N GLY A 108 5.39 -17.74 10.47
CA GLY A 108 5.60 -18.80 11.46
C GLY A 108 5.17 -18.45 12.90
N ALA A 109 4.66 -17.24 13.16
CA ALA A 109 4.13 -16.87 14.48
C ALA A 109 2.65 -17.26 14.69
N ARG A 110 1.98 -17.73 13.64
CA ARG A 110 0.54 -18.05 13.65
C ARG A 110 0.18 -19.16 14.64
N ASP A 111 0.93 -20.25 14.67
CA ASP A 111 0.62 -21.39 15.56
C ASP A 111 0.65 -20.98 17.04
N LYS A 112 1.66 -20.17 17.42
CA LYS A 112 1.78 -19.62 18.78
C LYS A 112 0.63 -18.68 19.10
N PHE A 113 0.24 -17.84 18.14
CA PHE A 113 -0.89 -16.93 18.28
C PHE A 113 -2.20 -17.69 18.47
N ASP A 114 -2.49 -18.70 17.66
CA ASP A 114 -3.75 -19.46 17.69
C ASP A 114 -3.93 -20.18 19.04
N VAL A 115 -2.87 -20.79 19.58
CA VAL A 115 -2.89 -21.43 20.91
C VAL A 115 -3.14 -20.39 22.02
N ALA A 116 -2.47 -19.24 21.97
CA ALA A 116 -2.64 -18.20 22.98
C ALA A 116 -4.03 -17.52 22.89
N TYR A 117 -4.52 -17.30 21.66
CA TYR A 117 -5.81 -16.70 21.38
C TYR A 117 -6.96 -17.60 21.86
N ALA A 118 -6.87 -18.92 21.62
CA ALA A 118 -7.84 -19.88 22.14
C ALA A 118 -7.97 -19.78 23.67
N ARG A 119 -6.84 -19.79 24.40
CA ARG A 119 -6.81 -19.63 25.86
C ARG A 119 -7.43 -18.30 26.32
N TYR A 120 -7.15 -17.20 25.60
CA TYR A 120 -7.71 -15.89 25.91
C TYR A 120 -9.23 -15.83 25.72
N THR A 121 -9.75 -16.46 24.66
CA THR A 121 -11.20 -16.52 24.43
C THR A 121 -11.94 -17.42 25.41
N SER A 122 -11.33 -18.54 25.85
CA SER A 122 -11.94 -19.46 26.80
C SER A 122 -12.10 -18.88 28.21
N GLY A 123 -11.25 -17.93 28.63
CA GLY A 123 -11.32 -17.31 29.95
C GLY A 123 -12.31 -16.13 30.07
N ARG A 124 -13.07 -15.82 29.02
CA ARG A 124 -14.00 -14.67 28.97
C ARG A 124 -15.47 -15.04 28.82
N ASN A 125 -15.76 -16.34 28.69
CA ASN A 125 -17.10 -16.93 28.87
C ASN A 125 -17.28 -17.33 30.33
#